data_AF-A0A917H6E7-F1
#
_entry.id   AF-A0A917H6E7-F1
#
_cell.length_a   1.000
_cell.length_b   1.000
_cell.length_c   1.000
_cell.angle_alpha   90.00
_cell.angle_beta   90.00
_cell.angle_gamma   90.00
#
_symmetry.space_group_name_H-M   'P 1'
#
loop_
_entity.id
_entity.type
_entity.pdbx_description
1 polymer ?
#
loop_
_entity_poly.entity_id
_entity_poly.type
_entity_poly.pdbx_seq_one_letter_code
_entity_poly.pdbx_strand_id
1 'polypeptide(L)'
;MSYVTSAGLLLGGLSIINMILSYQSKHIDPHFWTTVKFQLLMLPLFLVANICIGYGIRIGYKASGNLSYMLVAAKCLEILISLAMGYLFMKELPNWKTWAGIVVIVIGVLLVKQK
;
A
#
# COMPACT_ATOMS: atom_id res chain seq x y z
N MET A 1 -7.22 -7.80 19.37
CA MET A 1 -7.55 -6.41 18.99
C MET A 1 -6.38 -5.69 18.30
N SER A 2 -5.15 -5.75 18.82
CA SER A 2 -3.98 -5.06 18.23
C SER A 2 -3.68 -5.38 16.76
N TYR A 3 -3.85 -6.64 16.34
CA TYR A 3 -3.68 -7.05 14.93
C TYR A 3 -4.70 -6.40 13.99
N VAL A 4 -5.96 -6.30 14.41
CA VAL A 4 -7.04 -5.69 13.61
C VAL A 4 -6.79 -4.18 13.48
N THR A 5 -6.39 -3.53 14.56
CA THR A 5 -6.04 -2.09 14.53
C THR A 5 -4.82 -1.82 13.66
N SER A 6 -3.80 -2.69 13.74
CA SER A 6 -2.62 -2.61 12.87
C SER A 6 -3.00 -2.76 11.39
N ALA A 7 -3.79 -3.78 11.06
CA ALA A 7 -4.27 -4.02 9.71
C ALA A 7 -5.13 -2.86 9.19
N GLY A 8 -6.03 -2.32 10.01
CA GLY A 8 -6.87 -1.17 9.64
C GLY A 8 -6.06 0.10 9.37
N LEU A 9 -5.05 0.40 10.20
CA LEU A 9 -4.16 1.54 9.99
C LEU A 9 -3.31 1.39 8.73
N LEU A 10 -2.80 0.18 8.46
CA LEU A 10 -2.07 -0.11 7.23
C LEU A 10 -2.96 -0.01 6.00
N LEU A 11 -4.14 -0.63 6.04
CA LEU A 11 -5.13 -0.53 4.97
C LEU A 11 -5.44 0.93 4.66
N GLY A 12 -5.78 1.74 5.67
CA GLY A 12 -6.11 3.14 5.48
C GLY A 12 -4.94 3.95 4.90
N GLY A 13 -3.77 3.88 5.53
CA GLY A 13 -2.61 4.67 5.09
C GLY A 13 -2.10 4.28 3.70
N LEU A 14 -2.01 2.97 3.40
CA LEU A 14 -1.59 2.50 2.08
C LEU A 14 -2.62 2.84 0.99
N SER A 15 -3.91 2.80 1.32
CA SER A 15 -4.99 3.19 0.40
C SER A 15 -4.93 4.67 0.05
N ILE A 16 -4.66 5.53 1.03
CA ILE A 16 -4.51 6.98 0.80
C ILE A 16 -3.35 7.24 -0.17
N ILE A 17 -2.17 6.65 0.09
CA ILE A 17 -0.99 6.82 -0.77
C ILE A 17 -1.29 6.34 -2.19
N ASN A 18 -1.83 5.13 -2.33
CA ASN A 18 -2.12 4.57 -3.65
C ASN A 18 -3.19 5.39 -4.39
N MET A 19 -4.22 5.89 -3.69
CA MET A 19 -5.24 6.76 -4.29
C MET A 19 -4.63 8.06 -4.82
N ILE A 20 -3.75 8.72 -4.05
CA ILE A 20 -3.08 9.95 -4.50
C ILE A 20 -2.25 9.68 -5.75
N LEU A 21 -1.46 8.60 -5.75
CA LEU A 21 -0.61 8.24 -6.88
C LEU A 21 -1.44 7.87 -8.12
N SER A 22 -2.49 7.05 -7.98
CA SER A 22 -3.38 6.72 -9.10
C SER A 22 -4.14 7.94 -9.61
N TYR A 23 -4.54 8.86 -8.74
CA TYR A 23 -5.16 10.12 -9.15
C TYR A 23 -4.17 10.99 -9.94
N GLN A 24 -2.94 11.12 -9.44
CA GLN A 24 -1.86 11.86 -10.10
C GLN A 24 -1.61 11.29 -11.50
N SER A 25 -1.43 9.98 -11.62
CA SER A 25 -1.15 9.31 -12.90
C SER A 25 -2.27 9.46 -13.92
N LYS A 26 -3.52 9.64 -13.49
CA LYS A 26 -4.68 9.77 -14.39
C LYS A 26 -5.00 11.21 -14.78
N HIS A 27 -4.83 12.17 -13.88
CA HIS A 27 -5.35 13.53 -14.06
C HIS A 27 -4.29 14.62 -14.12
N ILE A 28 -3.04 14.34 -13.75
CA ILE A 28 -1.98 15.34 -13.72
C ILE A 28 -1.01 15.08 -14.87
N ASP A 29 -0.81 16.10 -15.71
CA ASP A 29 0.16 16.04 -16.79
C ASP A 29 1.57 15.73 -16.26
N PRO A 30 2.36 14.92 -16.99
CA PRO A 30 3.70 14.48 -16.58
C PRO A 30 4.75 15.61 -16.60
N HIS A 31 4.34 16.87 -16.59
CA HIS A 31 5.23 18.01 -16.49
C HIS A 31 5.79 18.14 -15.06
N PHE A 32 7.06 18.56 -14.95
CA PHE A 32 7.76 18.58 -13.67
C PHE A 32 7.08 19.52 -12.66
N TRP A 33 6.75 20.74 -13.07
CA TRP A 33 6.19 21.76 -12.19
C TRP A 33 4.76 21.46 -11.73
N THR A 34 3.93 20.86 -12.58
CA THR A 34 2.58 20.42 -12.22
C THR A 34 2.64 19.29 -11.19
N THR A 35 3.57 18.34 -11.38
CA THR A 35 3.83 17.24 -10.45
C THR A 35 4.31 17.76 -9.09
N VAL A 36 5.29 18.66 -9.06
CA VAL A 36 5.81 19.24 -7.81
C VAL A 36 4.71 19.99 -7.06
N LYS A 37 3.93 20.83 -7.75
CA LYS A 37 2.81 21.57 -7.14
C LYS A 37 1.77 20.62 -6.53
N PHE A 38 1.40 19.56 -7.25
CA PHE A 38 0.48 18.54 -6.75
C PHE A 38 1.04 17.86 -5.50
N GLN A 39 2.30 17.43 -5.55
CA GLN A 39 2.94 16.74 -4.43
C GLN A 39 3.07 17.61 -3.18
N LEU A 40 3.35 18.92 -3.36
CA LEU A 40 3.40 19.88 -2.28
C LEU A 40 2.01 20.07 -1.63
N LEU A 41 0.95 20.07 -2.43
CA LEU A 41 -0.43 20.18 -1.93
C LEU A 41 -0.89 18.92 -1.20
N MET A 42 -0.43 17.75 -1.64
CA MET A 42 -0.76 16.45 -1.03
C MET A 42 0.08 16.10 0.19
N LEU A 43 1.11 16.89 0.50
CA LEU A 43 2.04 16.67 1.62
C LEU A 43 1.35 16.44 2.97
N PRO A 44 0.29 17.19 3.36
CA PRO A 44 -0.46 16.91 4.58
C PRO A 44 -1.13 15.52 4.56
N LEU A 45 -1.68 15.11 3.42
CA LEU A 45 -2.29 13.79 3.27
C LEU A 45 -1.24 12.68 3.36
N PHE A 46 -0.09 12.88 2.71
CA PHE A 46 1.05 11.96 2.82
C PHE A 46 1.54 11.85 4.27
N LEU A 47 1.55 12.95 5.03
CA LEU A 47 1.91 12.92 6.44
C LEU A 47 0.95 12.05 7.25
N VAL A 48 -0.36 12.27 7.10
CA VAL A 48 -1.39 11.45 7.78
C VAL A 48 -1.25 9.98 7.41
N ALA A 49 -1.09 9.68 6.12
CA ALA A 49 -0.92 8.32 5.65
C ALA A 49 0.35 7.64 6.23
N ASN A 50 1.47 8.36 6.26
CA ASN A 50 2.72 7.88 6.84
C ASN A 50 2.60 7.63 8.35
N ILE A 51 1.89 8.50 9.08
CA ILE A 51 1.60 8.29 10.51
C ILE A 51 0.77 7.01 10.68
N CYS A 52 -0.28 6.82 9.89
CA CYS A 52 -1.09 5.60 9.93
C CYS A 52 -0.26 4.35 9.66
N ILE A 53 0.57 4.35 8.60
CA ILE A 53 1.43 3.23 8.25
C ILE A 53 2.45 2.95 9.37
N GLY A 54 3.13 4.00 9.86
CA GLY A 54 4.12 3.89 10.92
C GLY A 54 3.54 3.32 12.21
N TYR A 55 2.38 3.80 12.65
CA TYR A 55 1.68 3.23 13.80
C TYR A 55 1.18 1.81 13.54
N GLY A 56 0.67 1.54 12.34
CA GLY A 56 0.24 0.20 11.92
C GLY A 56 1.37 -0.82 12.02
N ILE A 57 2.54 -0.51 11.46
CA ILE A 57 3.75 -1.35 11.55
C ILE A 57 4.18 -1.49 13.02
N ARG A 58 4.22 -0.40 13.79
CA ARG A 58 4.68 -0.43 15.19
C ARG A 58 3.80 -1.32 16.07
N ILE A 59 2.48 -1.23 15.93
CA ILE A 59 1.53 -2.07 16.66
C ILE A 59 1.64 -3.53 16.21
N GLY A 60 1.74 -3.76 14.90
CA GLY A 60 1.89 -5.10 14.33
C GLY A 60 3.21 -5.77 14.73
N TYR A 61 4.30 -5.01 14.80
CA TYR A 61 5.59 -5.46 15.32
C TYR A 61 5.49 -5.84 16.79
N LYS A 62 4.87 -5.01 17.63
CA LYS A 62 4.67 -5.35 19.06
C LYS A 62 3.84 -6.62 19.26
N ALA A 63 2.93 -6.92 18.34
CA ALA A 63 2.08 -8.10 18.42
C ALA A 63 2.80 -9.37 17.92
N SER A 64 3.57 -9.26 16.82
CA SER A 64 4.22 -10.39 16.15
C SER A 64 5.67 -10.67 16.60
N GLY A 65 6.34 -9.69 17.20
CA GLY A 65 7.76 -9.76 17.56
C GLY A 65 8.73 -9.72 16.37
N ASN A 66 8.23 -9.63 15.13
CA ASN A 66 9.05 -9.73 13.92
C ASN A 66 8.75 -8.57 12.95
N LEU A 67 9.71 -7.64 12.83
CA LEU A 67 9.56 -6.46 11.97
C LEU A 67 9.50 -6.84 10.49
N SER A 68 10.34 -7.79 10.06
CA SER A 68 10.38 -8.23 8.66
C SER A 68 9.07 -8.87 8.24
N TYR A 69 8.46 -9.69 9.10
CA TYR A 69 7.13 -10.25 8.85
C TYR A 69 6.10 -9.13 8.63
N MET A 70 6.11 -8.12 9.50
CA MET A 70 5.14 -7.02 9.41
C MET A 70 5.34 -6.15 8.17
N LEU A 71 6.59 -5.88 7.78
CA LEU A 71 6.91 -5.14 6.57
C LEU A 71 6.51 -5.91 5.31
N VAL A 72 6.79 -7.22 5.25
CA VAL A 72 6.36 -8.07 4.13
C VAL A 72 4.83 -8.09 4.02
N ALA A 73 4.12 -8.24 5.14
CA ALA A 73 2.67 -8.21 5.17
C ALA A 73 2.11 -6.86 4.66
N ALA A 74 2.70 -5.74 5.11
CA ALA A 74 2.32 -4.41 4.63
C ALA A 74 2.56 -4.23 3.12
N LYS A 75 3.66 -4.77 2.58
CA LYS A 75 3.94 -4.73 1.14
C LYS A 75 2.99 -5.60 0.31
N CYS A 76 2.64 -6.78 0.81
CA CYS A 76 1.63 -7.61 0.16
C CYS A 76 0.27 -6.90 0.10
N LEU A 77 -0.10 -6.24 1.20
CA LEU A 77 -1.31 -5.43 1.28
C LEU A 77 -1.28 -4.24 0.31
N GLU A 78 -0.13 -3.55 0.22
CA GLU A 78 0.09 -2.46 -0.72
C GLU A 78 -0.15 -2.90 -2.16
N ILE A 79 0.40 -4.06 -2.57
CA ILE A 79 0.21 -4.60 -3.93
C ILE A 79 -1.26 -4.88 -4.24
N LEU A 80 -2.00 -5.47 -3.29
CA LEU A 80 -3.44 -5.71 -3.46
C LEU A 80 -4.22 -4.42 -3.63
N ILE A 81 -3.88 -3.38 -2.87
CA ILE A 81 -4.47 -2.05 -2.98
C ILE A 81 -4.11 -1.42 -4.32
N SER A 82 -2.85 -1.48 -4.76
CA SER A 82 -2.43 -0.95 -6.06
C SER A 82 -3.20 -1.60 -7.20
N LEU A 83 -3.42 -2.91 -7.14
CA LEU A 83 -4.24 -3.65 -8.09
C LEU A 83 -5.69 -3.17 -8.12
N ALA A 84 -6.28 -3.00 -6.94
CA ALA A 84 -7.64 -2.45 -6.82
C ALA A 84 -7.71 -1.02 -7.38
N MET A 85 -6.72 -0.17 -7.11
CA MET A 85 -6.68 1.19 -7.62
C MET A 85 -6.45 1.24 -9.14
N GLY A 86 -5.61 0.37 -9.71
CA GLY A 86 -5.43 0.22 -11.16
C GLY A 86 -6.74 -0.15 -11.86
N TYR A 87 -7.49 -1.09 -11.27
CA TYR A 87 -8.84 -1.43 -11.75
C TYR A 87 -9.82 -0.24 -11.63
N LEU A 88 -9.84 0.48 -10.51
CA LEU A 88 -10.79 1.58 -10.27
C LEU A 88 -10.49 2.83 -11.11
N PHE A 89 -9.23 3.26 -11.17
CA PHE A 89 -8.84 4.50 -11.84
C PHE A 89 -8.58 4.29 -13.33
N MET A 90 -7.85 3.24 -13.70
CA MET A 90 -7.40 3.02 -15.06
C MET A 90 -8.27 2.01 -15.83
N LYS A 91 -9.21 1.33 -15.15
CA LYS A 91 -10.02 0.24 -15.73
C LYS A 91 -9.16 -0.89 -16.31
N GLU A 92 -7.96 -1.06 -15.76
CA GLU A 92 -7.06 -2.13 -16.15
C GLU A 92 -7.63 -3.47 -15.67
N LEU A 93 -7.99 -4.34 -16.62
CA LEU A 93 -8.41 -5.70 -16.29
C LEU A 93 -7.17 -6.54 -15.94
N PRO A 94 -7.20 -7.28 -14.81
CA PRO A 94 -6.09 -8.12 -14.42
C PRO A 94 -5.83 -9.19 -15.48
N ASN A 95 -4.62 -9.21 -16.03
CA ASN A 95 -4.18 -10.19 -17.00
C ASN A 95 -3.70 -11.48 -16.29
N TRP A 96 -3.51 -12.58 -17.01
CA TRP A 96 -2.95 -13.83 -16.48
C TRP A 96 -1.63 -13.63 -15.73
N LYS A 97 -0.79 -12.68 -16.19
CA LYS A 97 0.46 -12.30 -15.51
C LYS A 97 0.22 -11.73 -14.11
N THR A 98 -0.85 -10.96 -13.93
CA THR A 98 -1.27 -10.43 -12.63
C THR A 98 -1.62 -11.54 -11.66
N TRP A 99 -2.38 -12.54 -12.13
CA TRP A 99 -2.73 -13.72 -11.33
C TRP A 99 -1.50 -14.54 -10.94
N ALA A 100 -0.56 -14.76 -11.87
CA ALA A 100 0.72 -15.40 -11.56
C ALA A 100 1.52 -14.61 -10.50
N GLY A 101 1.54 -13.28 -10.59
CA GLY A 101 2.16 -12.41 -9.59
C GLY A 101 1.53 -12.55 -8.20
N ILE A 102 0.20 -12.61 -8.12
CA ILE A 102 -0.53 -12.84 -6.86
C ILE A 102 -0.14 -14.20 -6.25
N VAL A 103 -0.03 -15.26 -7.06
CA VAL A 103 0.39 -16.59 -6.59
C VAL A 103 1.79 -16.55 -5.98
N VAL A 104 2.74 -15.85 -6.61
CA VAL A 104 4.11 -15.68 -6.09
C VAL A 104 4.09 -14.95 -4.74
N ILE A 105 3.26 -13.91 -4.59
CA ILE A 105 3.10 -13.18 -3.33
C ILE A 105 2.56 -14.11 -2.23
N VAL A 106 1.53 -14.92 -2.53
CA VAL A 106 0.96 -15.88 -1.57
C VAL A 106 2.01 -16.89 -1.12
N ILE A 107 2.81 -17.44 -2.04
CA ILE A 107 3.91 -18.36 -1.71
C ILE A 107 4.95 -17.66 -0.83
N GLY A 108 5.34 -16.43 -1.17
CA GLY A 108 6.28 -15.64 -0.37
C GLY A 108 5.80 -15.42 1.07
N VAL A 109 4.52 -15.08 1.26
CA VAL A 109 3.93 -14.91 2.60
C VAL A 109 3.94 -16.23 3.39
N LEU A 110 3.61 -17.35 2.75
CA LEU A 110 3.63 -18.66 3.39
C LEU A 110 5.04 -19.04 3.87
N LEU A 111 6.07 -18.77 3.05
CA LEU A 111 7.46 -19.04 3.40
C LEU A 111 7.95 -18.16 4.57
N VAL A 112 7.59 -16.87 4.57
CA VAL A 112 7.98 -15.94 5.65
C VAL A 112 7.29 -16.27 6.97
N LYS A 113 6.09 -16.87 6.94
CA LYS A 113 5.37 -17.31 8.15
C LYS A 113 6.00 -18.54 8.80
N GLN A 114 6.88 -19.29 8.13
CA GLN A 114 7.44 -20.55 8.64
C GLN A 114 8.61 -20.40 9.64
N LYS A 115 8.73 -19.27 10.35
CA LYS A 115 9.75 -19.10 11.41
C LYS A 115 9.27 -18.26 12.57
#